data_AF-A0A2V7EC41-F1
#
_entry.id   AF-A0A2V7EC41-F1
#
_cell.length_a   1.000
_cell.length_b   1.000
_cell.length_c   1.000
_cell.angle_alpha   90.00
_cell.angle_beta   90.00
_cell.angle_gamma   90.00
#
_symmetry.space_group_name_H-M   'P 1'
#
loop_
_entity.id
_entity.type
_entity.pdbx_description
1 polymer ?
#
loop_
_entity_poly.entity_id
_entity_poly.type
_entity_poly.pdbx_seq_one_letter_code
_entity_poly.pdbx_strand_id
1 'polypeptide(L)'
;MWLVAVVATGCATPGVVRTPAPSLLGTEWTGLASWYGDPHHGRETASGEVFDKTKPTAAHRALPFGTRLAVTNLDNGRTVEVRVNDRGPFVNGRIIDLSEAAARRLGGIGTGLMRVRVRVVGLPDGTTETARGKPPER
;
A
#
# COMPACT_ATOMS: atom_id res chain seq x y z
N MET A 1 -10.34 74.13 0.38
CA MET A 1 -11.21 72.95 0.31
C MET A 1 -10.38 71.80 -0.25
N TRP A 2 -9.76 71.00 0.62
CA TRP A 2 -8.98 69.81 0.23
C TRP A 2 -9.69 68.60 0.85
N LEU A 3 -10.14 67.68 0.00
CA LEU A 3 -10.74 66.42 0.41
C LEU A 3 -9.70 65.32 0.21
N VAL A 4 -9.38 64.62 1.30
CA VAL A 4 -8.45 63.49 1.36
C VAL A 4 -9.16 62.25 0.80
N ALA A 5 -8.57 61.61 -0.21
CA ALA A 5 -8.99 60.30 -0.69
C ALA A 5 -8.22 59.20 0.05
N VAL A 6 -8.93 58.34 0.76
CA VAL A 6 -8.37 57.13 1.39
C VAL A 6 -8.44 55.99 0.36
N VAL A 7 -7.28 55.48 -0.04
CA VAL A 7 -7.17 54.28 -0.88
C VAL A 7 -6.91 53.09 0.05
N ALA A 8 -7.88 52.19 0.16
CA ALA A 8 -7.72 50.92 0.87
C ALA A 8 -7.13 49.88 -0.08
N THR A 9 -5.86 49.51 0.12
CA THR A 9 -5.20 48.44 -0.63
C THR A 9 -5.46 47.10 0.04
N GLY A 10 -6.38 46.30 -0.53
CA GLY A 10 -6.59 44.92 -0.10
C GLY A 10 -5.48 44.00 -0.61
N CYS A 11 -4.75 43.34 0.29
CA CYS A 11 -3.80 42.30 -0.08
C CYS A 11 -4.57 41.00 -0.41
N ALA A 12 -4.57 40.60 -1.67
CA ALA A 12 -5.02 39.27 -2.08
C ALA A 12 -3.90 38.25 -1.79
N THR A 13 -4.09 37.35 -0.84
CA THR A 13 -3.19 36.21 -0.64
C THR A 13 -3.31 35.26 -1.83
N PRO A 14 -2.23 34.91 -2.54
CA PRO A 14 -2.29 33.91 -3.59
C PRO A 14 -2.67 32.56 -2.97
N GLY A 15 -3.75 31.96 -3.47
CA GLY A 15 -4.19 30.63 -3.05
C GLY A 15 -3.09 29.61 -3.36
N VAL A 16 -2.58 28.96 -2.33
CA VAL A 16 -1.66 27.82 -2.49
C VAL A 16 -2.44 26.70 -3.16
N VAL A 17 -2.21 26.48 -4.45
CA VAL A 17 -2.69 25.29 -5.15
C VAL A 17 -1.94 24.10 -4.56
N ARG A 18 -2.58 23.38 -3.63
CA ARG A 18 -2.05 22.11 -3.13
C ARG A 18 -2.26 21.05 -4.20
N THR A 19 -1.19 20.71 -4.92
CA THR A 19 -1.18 19.50 -5.75
C THR A 19 -1.44 18.29 -4.85
N PRO A 20 -2.43 17.42 -5.15
CA PRO A 20 -2.60 16.19 -4.40
C PRO A 20 -1.36 15.32 -4.55
N ALA A 21 -0.91 14.72 -3.46
CA ALA A 21 0.17 13.74 -3.50
C ALA A 21 -0.22 12.57 -4.40
N PRO A 22 0.72 11.95 -5.14
CA PRO A 22 0.42 10.79 -5.98
C PRO A 22 -0.18 9.66 -5.13
N SER A 23 -1.34 9.14 -5.57
CA SER A 23 -2.02 8.02 -4.92
C SER A 23 -1.26 6.72 -5.17
N LEU A 24 -1.05 5.91 -4.13
CA LEU A 24 -0.42 4.60 -4.25
C LEU A 24 -1.32 3.59 -4.98
N LEU A 25 -2.63 3.86 -5.05
CA LEU A 25 -3.60 2.94 -5.64
C LEU A 25 -3.27 2.66 -7.11
N GLY A 26 -3.31 1.40 -7.51
CA GLY A 26 -3.01 0.97 -8.88
C GLY A 26 -1.53 0.88 -9.22
N THR A 27 -0.63 1.40 -8.37
CA THR A 27 0.82 1.23 -8.53
C THR A 27 1.18 -0.24 -8.54
N GLU A 28 2.08 -0.62 -9.44
CA GLU A 28 2.57 -2.00 -9.56
C GLU A 28 4.08 -2.07 -9.74
N TRP A 29 4.65 -3.20 -9.30
CA TRP A 29 6.06 -3.51 -9.46
C TRP A 29 6.25 -5.03 -9.58
N THR A 30 7.39 -5.42 -10.13
CA THR A 30 7.75 -6.84 -10.33
C THR A 30 9.04 -7.14 -9.58
N GLY A 31 9.14 -8.36 -9.03
CA GLY A 31 10.33 -8.80 -8.31
C GLY A 31 10.17 -10.21 -7.74
N LEU A 32 11.08 -10.58 -6.85
CA LEU A 32 11.02 -11.88 -6.18
C LEU A 32 10.19 -11.80 -4.90
N ALA A 33 9.30 -12.77 -4.74
CA ALA A 33 8.64 -13.06 -3.48
C ALA A 33 9.29 -14.27 -2.80
N SER A 34 9.35 -14.24 -1.47
CA SER A 34 9.50 -15.46 -0.67
C SER A 34 8.27 -15.67 0.22
N TRP A 35 8.33 -16.64 1.14
CA TRP A 35 7.26 -16.86 2.11
C TRP A 35 7.80 -17.30 3.47
N TYR A 36 6.99 -17.09 4.51
CA TYR A 36 7.26 -17.48 5.89
C TYR A 36 6.06 -18.23 6.50
N GLY A 37 6.34 -19.12 7.45
CA GLY A 37 5.37 -20.09 7.98
C GLY A 37 5.56 -20.40 9.45
N ASP A 38 5.60 -21.70 9.79
CA ASP A 38 5.58 -22.21 11.17
C ASP A 38 6.48 -21.50 12.19
N PRO A 39 7.76 -21.17 11.88
CA PRO A 39 8.63 -20.51 12.86
C PRO A 39 8.12 -19.14 13.33
N HIS A 40 7.24 -18.51 12.56
CA HIS A 40 6.68 -17.19 12.87
C HIS A 40 5.26 -17.28 13.43
N HIS A 41 4.57 -18.41 13.28
CA HIS A 41 3.16 -18.53 13.63
C HIS A 41 2.95 -18.25 15.12
N GLY A 42 1.94 -17.43 15.43
CA GLY A 42 1.63 -17.03 16.81
C GLY A 42 2.51 -15.90 17.36
N ARG A 43 3.48 -15.39 16.60
CA ARG A 43 4.30 -14.23 17.00
C ARG A 43 3.66 -12.92 16.55
N GLU A 44 3.95 -11.85 17.27
CA GLU A 44 3.53 -10.50 16.90
C GLU A 44 4.28 -10.02 15.65
N THR A 45 3.55 -9.43 14.70
CA THR A 45 4.10 -8.76 13.51
C THR A 45 4.45 -7.30 13.82
N ALA A 46 5.13 -6.62 12.90
CA ALA A 46 5.41 -5.20 13.04
C ALA A 46 4.16 -4.29 13.05
N SER A 47 2.97 -4.80 12.67
CA SER A 47 1.71 -4.07 12.84
C SER A 47 1.07 -4.25 14.22
N GLY A 48 1.65 -5.08 15.09
CA GLY A 48 1.06 -5.47 16.38
C GLY A 48 0.03 -6.61 16.29
N GLU A 49 -0.18 -7.20 15.10
CA GLU A 49 -1.10 -8.32 14.95
C GLU A 49 -0.38 -9.66 15.21
N VAL A 50 -1.09 -10.64 15.76
CA VAL A 50 -0.55 -12.01 15.84
C VAL A 50 -0.52 -12.64 14.45
N PHE A 51 0.66 -13.09 14.01
CA PHE A 51 0.83 -13.72 12.71
C PHE A 51 0.11 -15.08 12.64
N ASP A 52 -0.77 -15.19 11.65
CA ASP A 52 -1.49 -16.40 11.31
C ASP A 52 -1.10 -16.86 9.91
N LYS A 53 -0.34 -17.96 9.84
CA LYS A 53 0.15 -18.52 8.57
C LYS A 53 -0.97 -18.96 7.63
N THR A 54 -2.18 -19.18 8.16
CA THR A 54 -3.36 -19.63 7.41
C THR A 54 -4.11 -18.47 6.75
N LYS A 55 -3.81 -17.21 7.12
CA LYS A 55 -4.41 -16.02 6.54
C LYS A 55 -3.56 -15.43 5.41
N PRO A 56 -4.15 -14.91 4.34
CA PRO A 56 -3.42 -14.25 3.25
C PRO A 56 -2.88 -12.87 3.69
N THR A 57 -1.65 -12.86 4.17
CA THR A 57 -0.94 -11.67 4.66
C THR A 57 0.45 -11.59 4.06
N ALA A 58 1.10 -10.43 4.18
CA ALA A 58 2.44 -10.20 3.66
C ALA A 58 3.24 -9.19 4.47
N ALA A 59 4.56 -9.36 4.42
CA ALA A 59 5.54 -8.37 4.86
C ALA A 59 5.98 -7.49 3.68
N HIS A 60 5.94 -6.17 3.87
CA HIS A 60 6.46 -5.20 2.89
C HIS A 60 7.23 -4.07 3.59
N ARG A 61 8.30 -3.57 2.94
CA ARG A 61 9.28 -2.68 3.58
C ARG A 61 8.71 -1.31 3.94
N ALA A 62 7.91 -0.73 3.05
CA ALA A 62 7.50 0.67 3.14
C ALA A 62 5.99 0.91 3.00
N LEU A 63 5.20 -0.12 2.64
CA LEU A 63 3.77 0.11 2.45
C LEU A 63 3.09 0.28 3.80
N PRO A 64 2.08 1.17 3.91
CA PRO A 64 1.25 1.26 5.08
C PRO A 64 0.68 -0.11 5.49
N PHE A 65 0.59 -0.37 6.79
CA PHE A 65 -0.12 -1.55 7.26
C PHE A 65 -1.60 -1.43 6.90
N GLY A 66 -2.22 -2.53 6.46
CA GLY A 66 -3.57 -2.55 5.95
C GLY A 66 -3.68 -2.38 4.43
N THR A 67 -2.60 -2.01 3.72
CA THR A 67 -2.60 -1.99 2.26
C THR A 67 -2.93 -3.37 1.71
N ARG A 68 -3.87 -3.43 0.75
CA ARG A 68 -4.26 -4.64 0.04
C ARG A 68 -3.55 -4.72 -1.30
N LEU A 69 -2.99 -5.89 -1.57
CA LEU A 69 -2.15 -6.15 -2.72
C LEU A 69 -2.70 -7.34 -3.50
N ALA A 70 -2.87 -7.19 -4.81
CA ALA A 70 -2.99 -8.32 -5.71
C ALA A 70 -1.59 -8.78 -6.10
N VAL A 71 -1.24 -10.02 -5.76
CA VAL A 71 0.05 -10.64 -6.07
C VAL A 71 -0.18 -11.71 -7.10
N THR A 72 0.47 -11.60 -8.25
CA THR A 72 0.39 -12.56 -9.35
C THR A 72 1.73 -13.28 -9.49
N ASN A 73 1.72 -14.61 -9.43
CA ASN A 73 2.86 -15.43 -9.79
C ASN A 73 3.00 -15.44 -11.33
N LEU A 74 4.12 -14.94 -11.83
CA LEU A 74 4.36 -14.77 -13.26
C LEU A 74 4.66 -16.08 -13.99
N ASP A 75 5.04 -17.13 -13.26
CA ASP A 75 5.39 -18.42 -13.85
C ASP A 75 4.14 -19.27 -14.17
N ASN A 76 3.02 -19.03 -13.48
CA ASN A 76 1.78 -19.80 -13.63
C ASN A 76 0.49 -18.97 -13.76
N GLY A 77 0.59 -17.64 -13.68
CA GLY A 77 -0.55 -16.71 -13.80
C GLY A 77 -1.50 -16.67 -12.60
N ARG A 78 -1.27 -17.46 -11.54
CA ARG A 78 -2.14 -17.47 -10.36
C ARG A 78 -2.02 -16.16 -9.60
N THR A 79 -3.13 -15.68 -9.05
CA THR A 79 -3.20 -14.43 -8.30
C THR A 79 -3.86 -14.64 -6.94
N VAL A 80 -3.37 -13.92 -5.93
CA VAL A 80 -3.95 -13.88 -4.58
C VAL A 80 -3.96 -12.44 -4.07
N GLU A 81 -5.04 -12.05 -3.39
CA GLU A 81 -5.06 -10.80 -2.63
C GLU A 81 -4.52 -11.04 -1.22
N VAL A 82 -3.63 -10.16 -0.76
CA VAL A 82 -3.04 -10.18 0.58
C VAL A 82 -3.12 -8.82 1.24
N ARG A 83 -3.10 -8.79 2.57
CA ARG A 83 -2.97 -7.56 3.36
C ARG A 83 -1.57 -7.43 3.93
N VAL A 84 -0.99 -6.23 3.84
CA VAL A 84 0.29 -5.91 4.47
C VAL A 84 0.06 -5.76 5.98
N ASN A 85 0.70 -6.60 6.79
CA ASN A 85 0.65 -6.50 8.25
C ASN A 85 2.03 -6.69 8.91
N ASP A 86 3.09 -6.76 8.12
CA ASP A 86 4.44 -6.93 8.66
C ASP A 86 5.51 -6.19 7.85
N ARG A 87 6.74 -6.17 8.37
CA ARG A 87 7.91 -5.50 7.76
C ARG A 87 8.94 -6.52 7.28
N GLY A 88 9.52 -6.19 6.13
CA GLY A 88 10.40 -7.08 5.37
C GLY A 88 10.03 -7.05 3.89
N PRO A 89 10.63 -7.89 3.04
CA PRO A 89 11.86 -8.64 3.29
C PRO A 89 13.04 -7.72 3.60
N PHE A 90 13.95 -8.15 4.47
CA PHE A 90 15.23 -7.48 4.70
C PHE A 90 16.39 -8.08 3.88
N VAL A 91 16.08 -9.08 3.06
CA VAL A 91 17.00 -9.71 2.11
C VAL A 91 16.99 -8.95 0.79
N ASN A 92 18.17 -8.66 0.25
CA ASN A 92 18.31 -7.98 -1.05
C ASN A 92 17.70 -8.80 -2.18
N GLY A 93 17.10 -8.11 -3.15
CA GLY A 93 16.50 -8.73 -4.35
C GLY A 93 15.07 -9.26 -4.16
N ARG A 94 14.53 -9.27 -2.94
CA ARG A 94 13.13 -9.63 -2.66
C ARG A 94 12.28 -8.38 -2.43
N ILE A 95 11.06 -8.38 -2.93
CA ILE A 95 10.13 -7.25 -2.82
C ILE A 95 9.00 -7.49 -1.83
N ILE A 96 8.69 -8.76 -1.51
CA ILE A 96 7.59 -9.14 -0.63
C ILE A 96 7.86 -10.52 -0.01
N ASP A 97 7.51 -10.70 1.26
CA ASP A 97 7.46 -12.02 1.89
C ASP A 97 5.98 -12.34 2.19
N LEU A 98 5.51 -13.49 1.72
CA LEU A 98 4.11 -13.90 1.78
C LEU A 98 3.87 -14.87 2.94
N SER A 99 2.65 -14.92 3.47
CA SER A 99 2.26 -16.01 4.36
C SER A 99 2.22 -17.35 3.62
N GLU A 100 2.33 -18.46 4.36
CA GLU A 100 2.17 -19.81 3.81
C GLU A 100 0.87 -19.99 3.02
N ALA A 101 -0.26 -19.47 3.53
CA ALA A 101 -1.54 -19.53 2.82
C ALA A 101 -1.52 -18.80 1.47
N ALA A 102 -0.89 -17.63 1.40
CA ALA A 102 -0.76 -16.88 0.14
C ALA A 102 0.16 -17.61 -0.85
N ALA A 103 1.31 -18.10 -0.38
CA ALA A 103 2.25 -18.86 -1.20
C ALA A 103 1.62 -20.15 -1.75
N ARG A 104 0.81 -20.85 -0.95
CA ARG A 104 0.07 -22.06 -1.36
C ARG A 104 -0.92 -21.75 -2.48
N ARG A 105 -1.69 -20.65 -2.38
CA ARG A 105 -2.62 -20.20 -3.42
C ARG A 105 -1.90 -19.84 -4.72
N LEU A 106 -0.70 -19.27 -4.63
CA LEU A 106 0.16 -18.97 -5.78
C LEU A 106 0.89 -20.19 -6.36
N GLY A 107 0.80 -21.37 -5.73
CA GLY A 107 1.54 -22.56 -6.13
C GLY A 107 3.06 -22.47 -5.90
N GLY A 108 3.51 -21.63 -4.97
CA GLY A 108 4.94 -21.34 -4.74
C GLY A 108 5.60 -22.05 -3.56
N ILE A 109 4.87 -22.93 -2.85
CA ILE A 109 5.42 -23.60 -1.65
C ILE A 109 6.66 -24.42 -1.99
N GLY A 110 6.64 -25.16 -3.11
CA GLY A 110 7.75 -26.06 -3.48
C GLY A 110 9.03 -25.34 -3.90
N THR A 111 8.94 -24.19 -4.57
CA THR A 111 10.11 -23.46 -5.08
C THR A 111 10.73 -22.53 -4.04
N GLY A 112 9.98 -22.13 -3.02
CA GLY A 112 10.42 -21.19 -1.98
C GLY A 112 10.49 -19.73 -2.42
N LEU A 113 10.87 -19.49 -3.68
CA LEU A 113 10.88 -18.18 -4.34
C LEU A 113 9.97 -18.18 -5.56
N MET A 114 9.35 -17.03 -5.85
CA MET A 114 8.49 -16.81 -7.00
C MET A 114 8.80 -15.48 -7.67
N ARG A 115 8.78 -15.42 -9.00
CA ARG A 115 8.70 -14.15 -9.71
C ARG A 115 7.26 -13.66 -9.65
N VAL A 116 7.04 -12.48 -9.07
CA VAL A 116 5.69 -11.93 -8.89
C VAL A 116 5.56 -10.52 -9.44
N ARG A 117 4.36 -10.21 -9.91
CA ARG A 117 3.85 -8.83 -10.02
C ARG A 117 3.01 -8.52 -8.80
N VAL A 118 3.24 -7.37 -8.18
CA VAL A 118 2.49 -6.88 -7.02
C VAL A 118 1.79 -5.58 -7.44
N ARG A 119 0.48 -5.50 -7.23
CA ARG A 119 -0.32 -4.31 -7.52
C ARG A 119 -1.10 -3.86 -6.28
N VAL A 120 -1.08 -2.57 -5.98
CA VAL A 120 -1.89 -1.99 -4.91
C VAL A 120 -3.36 -1.93 -5.35
N VAL A 121 -4.23 -2.65 -4.65
CA VAL A 121 -5.67 -2.73 -4.94
C VAL A 121 -6.54 -2.11 -3.85
N GLY A 122 -5.95 -1.77 -2.71
CA GLY A 122 -6.65 -1.04 -1.65
C GLY A 122 -5.67 -0.38 -0.68
N LEU A 123 -6.02 0.81 -0.22
CA LEU A 123 -5.29 1.50 0.83
C LEU A 123 -5.92 1.18 2.20
N PRO A 124 -5.20 1.37 3.32
CA PRO A 124 -5.75 1.16 4.65
C PRO A 124 -6.96 2.07 4.91
N ASP A 125 -7.89 1.62 5.75
CA ASP A 125 -9.05 2.42 6.13
C ASP A 125 -8.59 3.74 6.78
N GLY A 126 -9.19 4.86 6.38
CA GLY A 126 -8.80 6.20 6.81
C GLY A 126 -7.80 6.93 5.89
N THR A 127 -7.26 6.25 4.87
CA THR A 127 -6.49 6.90 3.78
C THR A 127 -7.35 7.19 2.53
N THR A 128 -8.68 7.12 2.67
CA THR A 128 -9.61 7.54 1.63
C THR A 128 -9.32 8.99 1.30
N GLU A 129 -8.72 9.17 0.12
CA GLU A 129 -8.50 10.43 -0.56
C GLU A 129 -9.64 11.41 -0.28
N THR A 130 -9.28 12.55 0.31
CA THR A 130 -10.04 13.81 0.29
C THR A 130 -10.20 14.35 -1.15
N ALA A 131 -10.30 13.49 -2.16
CA ALA A 131 -10.46 13.82 -3.58
C ALA A 131 -11.90 13.68 -4.07
N ARG A 132 -12.88 13.49 -3.16
CA ARG A 132 -14.30 13.69 -3.50
C ARG A 132 -14.62 15.17 -3.30
N GLY A 133 -14.26 15.98 -4.29
CA GLY A 133 -14.74 17.35 -4.38
C GLY A 133 -16.28 17.34 -4.31
N LYS A 134 -16.83 18.14 -3.39
CA LYS A 134 -18.27 18.43 -3.33
C LYS A 134 -18.71 18.92 -4.73
N PRO A 135 -19.71 18.32 -5.39
CA PRO A 135 -20.27 18.91 -6.60
C PRO A 135 -20.80 20.31 -6.28
N PRO A 136 -20.65 21.31 -7.16
CA PRO A 136 -21.28 22.61 -6.92
C PRO A 136 -22.79 22.41 -6.79
N GLU A 137 -23.33 22.86 -5.66
CA GLU A 137 -24.78 23.01 -5.48
C GLU A 137 -25.29 23.95 -6.58
N ARG A 138 -26.24 23.46 -7.38
CA ARG A 138 -27.03 24.28 -8.30
C ARG A 138 -28.14 24.98 -7.54
#